data_AF-A0A966YK91-F1
#
_entry.id   AF-A0A966YK91-F1
#
_cell.length_a   1.000
_cell.length_b   1.000
_cell.length_c   1.000
_cell.angle_alpha   90.00
_cell.angle_beta   90.00
_cell.angle_gamma   90.00
#
_symmetry.space_group_name_H-M   'P 1'
#
loop_
_entity.id
_entity.type
_entity.pdbx_description
1 polymer ?
#
loop_
_entity_poly.entity_id
_entity_poly.type
_entity_poly.pdbx_seq_one_letter_code
_entity_poly.pdbx_strand_id
1 'polypeptide(L)'
;MSATAAGSGVATLLVVHHSPGTALPAMVDAAAVISALEVTSSDVLGAAGYLLATPANLGYMSGALKHAFDTTYNDALDRTQGRPYGVLVHGESDTDGALIGIQKIVTGLAWRAVAEP
;
A
#
# COMPACT_ATOMS: atom_id res chain seq x y z
N MET A 1 -4.50 -22.27 -27.49
CA MET A 1 -5.78 -21.56 -27.28
C MET A 1 -5.46 -20.32 -26.47
N SER A 2 -5.33 -19.20 -27.17
CA SER A 2 -5.15 -17.87 -26.57
C SER A 2 -6.42 -17.44 -25.86
N ALA A 3 -6.27 -16.78 -24.71
CA ALA A 3 -7.25 -15.82 -24.23
C ALA A 3 -6.57 -14.45 -24.22
N THR A 4 -6.96 -13.61 -25.17
CA THR A 4 -6.71 -12.17 -25.18
C THR A 4 -8.00 -11.49 -24.75
N ALA A 5 -7.94 -10.70 -23.69
CA ALA A 5 -8.84 -9.60 -23.32
C ALA A 5 -8.31 -8.99 -22.01
N ALA A 6 -8.24 -7.68 -21.75
CA ALA A 6 -8.54 -6.50 -22.54
C ALA A 6 -7.78 -5.31 -21.90
N GLY A 7 -7.35 -4.35 -22.70
CA GLY A 7 -6.94 -3.04 -22.21
C GLY A 7 -8.15 -2.21 -21.77
N SER A 8 -8.08 -1.65 -20.58
CA SER A 8 -8.83 -0.48 -20.09
C SER A 8 -8.20 -0.10 -18.75
N GLY A 9 -7.71 1.12 -18.60
CA GLY A 9 -6.98 1.58 -17.42
C GLY A 9 -7.84 1.57 -16.16
N VAL A 10 -7.78 0.47 -15.41
CA VAL A 10 -8.40 0.37 -14.08
C VAL A 10 -7.37 0.87 -13.08
N ALA A 11 -7.73 1.93 -12.35
CA ALA A 11 -6.94 2.52 -11.28
C ALA A 11 -6.76 1.51 -10.15
N THR A 12 -5.71 0.70 -10.25
CA THR A 12 -5.41 -0.35 -9.27
C THR A 12 -5.05 0.26 -7.93
N LEU A 13 -5.92 0.05 -6.94
CA LEU A 13 -5.59 0.29 -5.53
C LEU A 13 -4.79 -0.90 -5.01
N LEU A 14 -3.52 -0.69 -4.67
CA LEU A 14 -2.70 -1.69 -4.00
C LEU A 14 -3.04 -1.73 -2.52
N VAL A 15 -3.53 -2.88 -2.03
CA VAL A 15 -3.76 -3.12 -0.59
C VAL A 15 -2.68 -4.04 -0.05
N VAL A 16 -1.64 -3.44 0.52
CA VAL A 16 -0.62 -4.16 1.28
C VAL A 16 -1.25 -4.63 2.60
N HIS A 17 -1.14 -5.89 3.02
CA HIS A 17 -1.68 -6.33 4.32
C HIS A 17 -0.84 -7.38 5.05
N HIS A 18 -0.92 -7.38 6.39
CA HIS A 18 -0.40 -8.42 7.30
C HIS A 18 -1.45 -8.68 8.41
N SER A 19 -2.07 -9.86 8.45
CA SER A 19 -2.85 -10.34 9.60
C SER A 19 -3.18 -11.84 9.45
N PRO A 20 -3.20 -12.65 10.54
CA PRO A 20 -3.84 -13.97 10.55
C PRO A 20 -5.38 -13.93 10.63
N GLY A 21 -5.98 -12.73 10.71
CA GLY A 21 -7.43 -12.50 10.79
C GLY A 21 -8.04 -11.94 9.50
N THR A 22 -9.18 -12.51 9.10
CA THR A 22 -9.89 -12.45 7.81
C THR A 22 -10.59 -11.12 7.45
N ALA A 23 -10.13 -9.95 7.92
CA ALA A 23 -10.91 -8.72 7.83
C ALA A 23 -10.57 -7.78 6.64
N LEU A 24 -9.96 -8.26 5.55
CA LEU A 24 -9.60 -7.41 4.40
C LEU A 24 -10.11 -7.82 3.01
N PRO A 25 -10.51 -9.07 2.69
CA PRO A 25 -10.91 -9.40 1.31
C PRO A 25 -12.28 -8.85 0.85
N ALA A 26 -13.03 -8.14 1.70
CA ALA A 26 -14.42 -7.74 1.38
C ALA A 26 -14.56 -6.29 0.88
N MET A 27 -13.45 -5.54 0.75
CA MET A 27 -13.49 -4.17 0.26
C MET A 27 -12.87 -4.11 -1.13
N VAL A 28 -13.57 -3.44 -2.04
CA VAL A 28 -13.19 -2.94 -3.38
C VAL A 28 -13.10 -3.91 -4.57
N ASP A 29 -14.19 -3.97 -5.36
CA ASP A 29 -14.32 -4.58 -6.69
C ASP A 29 -13.39 -4.00 -7.78
N ALA A 30 -12.69 -2.88 -7.51
CA ALA A 30 -11.82 -2.17 -8.45
C ALA A 30 -10.33 -2.12 -8.02
N ALA A 31 -9.95 -2.86 -6.97
CA ALA A 31 -8.61 -2.86 -6.40
C ALA A 31 -7.88 -4.18 -6.68
N ALA A 32 -6.57 -4.13 -6.98
CA ALA A 32 -5.74 -5.33 -6.86
C ALA A 32 -5.22 -5.40 -5.41
N VAL A 33 -5.80 -6.29 -4.63
CA VAL A 33 -5.29 -6.63 -3.31
C VAL A 33 -4.07 -7.53 -3.51
N ILE A 34 -2.88 -7.02 -3.20
CA ILE A 34 -1.62 -7.77 -3.32
C ILE A 34 -0.96 -7.83 -1.95
N SER A 35 -0.52 -9.03 -1.56
CA SER A 35 0.22 -9.21 -0.33
C SER A 35 1.44 -8.29 -0.26
N ALA A 36 1.72 -7.77 0.93
CA ALA A 36 2.90 -6.97 1.22
C ALA A 36 4.22 -7.63 0.82
N LEU A 37 4.27 -8.95 0.91
CA LEU A 37 5.46 -9.73 0.60
C LEU A 37 5.58 -10.07 -0.89
N GLU A 38 4.53 -9.83 -1.67
CA GLU A 38 4.46 -10.17 -3.09
C GLU A 38 4.47 -8.94 -3.99
N VAL A 39 4.27 -7.73 -3.43
CA VAL A 39 4.29 -6.50 -4.20
C VAL A 39 5.67 -6.27 -4.82
N THR A 40 5.65 -5.90 -6.10
CA THR A 40 6.84 -5.57 -6.88
C THR A 40 6.85 -4.09 -7.25
N SER A 41 8.01 -3.59 -7.69
CA SER A 41 8.12 -2.23 -8.24
C SER A 41 7.19 -2.00 -9.43
N SER A 42 6.96 -3.03 -10.26
CA SER A 42 6.04 -2.94 -11.40
C SER A 42 4.60 -2.66 -10.96
N ASP A 43 4.17 -3.29 -9.87
CA ASP A 43 2.84 -3.06 -9.29
C ASP A 43 2.73 -1.62 -8.76
N VAL A 44 3.75 -1.18 -8.02
CA VAL A 44 3.81 0.18 -7.48
C VAL A 44 3.79 1.21 -8.61
N LEU A 45 4.56 1.01 -9.68
CA LEU A 45 4.61 1.91 -10.83
C LEU A 45 3.34 1.87 -11.68
N GLY A 46 2.66 0.73 -11.78
CA GLY A 46 1.42 0.59 -12.53
C GLY A 46 0.18 1.15 -11.82
N ALA A 47 0.23 1.29 -10.49
CA ALA A 47 -0.91 1.77 -9.71
C ALA A 47 -1.19 3.27 -9.89
N ALA A 48 -2.47 3.63 -9.90
CA ALA A 48 -2.91 5.03 -9.93
C ALA A 48 -2.96 5.66 -8.52
N GLY A 49 -2.94 4.84 -7.47
CA GLY A 49 -2.98 5.23 -6.07
C GLY A 49 -2.84 4.04 -5.14
N TYR A 50 -2.67 4.29 -3.85
CA TYR A 50 -2.28 3.27 -2.87
C TYR A 50 -3.17 3.27 -1.62
N LEU A 51 -3.52 2.09 -1.10
CA LEU A 51 -4.07 1.94 0.24
C LEU A 51 -3.12 1.09 1.07
N LEU A 52 -2.45 1.72 2.02
CA LEU A 52 -1.48 1.07 2.88
C LEU A 52 -2.20 0.49 4.10
N ALA A 53 -2.55 -0.79 4.07
CA ALA A 53 -3.17 -1.45 5.22
C ALA A 53 -2.11 -2.17 6.07
N THR A 54 -2.12 -1.95 7.39
CA THR A 54 -1.10 -2.56 8.24
C THR A 54 -1.59 -2.72 9.68
N PRO A 55 -1.22 -3.79 10.38
CA PRO A 55 -1.30 -3.79 11.82
C PRO A 55 -0.30 -2.79 12.39
N ALA A 56 -0.67 -2.16 13.50
CA ALA A 56 0.26 -1.53 14.41
C ALA A 56 0.50 -2.45 15.60
N ASN A 57 1.76 -2.86 15.78
CA ASN A 57 2.21 -3.59 16.95
C ASN A 57 3.33 -2.80 17.60
N LEU A 58 3.16 -2.45 18.88
CA LEU A 58 4.16 -1.70 19.66
C LEU A 58 4.59 -0.38 18.98
N GLY A 59 3.66 0.32 18.33
CA GLY A 59 3.96 1.57 17.62
C GLY A 59 4.68 1.39 16.28
N TYR A 60 4.74 0.18 15.71
CA TYR A 60 5.36 -0.06 14.41
C TYR A 60 4.38 -0.59 13.37
N MET A 61 4.55 -0.15 12.11
CA MET A 61 3.94 -0.83 10.97
C MET A 61 4.48 -2.26 10.85
N SER A 62 3.72 -3.14 10.22
CA SER A 62 4.20 -4.49 9.92
C SER A 62 5.55 -4.51 9.19
N GLY A 63 6.37 -5.51 9.52
CA GLY A 63 7.62 -5.76 8.79
C GLY A 63 7.38 -6.08 7.32
N ALA A 64 6.20 -6.59 6.96
CA ALA A 64 5.83 -6.88 5.59
C ALA A 64 5.60 -5.58 4.77
N LEU A 65 4.86 -4.60 5.32
CA LEU A 65 4.73 -3.29 4.67
C LEU A 65 6.08 -2.57 4.62
N LYS A 66 6.90 -2.70 5.67
CA LYS A 66 8.28 -2.19 5.63
C LYS A 66 9.07 -2.80 4.47
N HIS A 67 9.00 -4.12 4.30
CA HIS A 67 9.71 -4.83 3.24
C HIS A 67 9.26 -4.35 1.85
N ALA A 68 7.95 -4.21 1.62
CA ALA A 68 7.40 -3.64 0.40
C ALA A 68 7.98 -2.26 0.08
N PHE A 69 8.09 -1.38 1.08
CA PHE A 69 8.75 -0.09 0.89
C PHE A 69 10.23 -0.27 0.57
N ASP A 70 10.98 -1.01 1.39
CA ASP A 70 12.43 -1.15 1.22
C ASP A 70 12.82 -1.70 -0.16
N THR A 71 12.01 -2.60 -0.75
CA THR A 71 12.29 -3.21 -2.06
C THR A 71 11.83 -2.36 -3.24
N THR A 72 10.84 -1.48 -3.07
CA THR A 72 10.26 -0.69 -4.18
C THR A 72 10.60 0.80 -4.12
N TYR A 73 11.10 1.30 -2.99
CA TYR A 73 11.27 2.73 -2.71
C TYR A 73 12.09 3.47 -3.77
N ASN A 74 13.27 2.94 -4.10
CA ASN A 74 14.16 3.60 -5.07
C ASN A 74 13.57 3.63 -6.47
N ASP A 75 12.83 2.59 -6.85
CA ASP A 75 12.13 2.55 -8.13
C ASP A 75 10.96 3.54 -8.19
N ALA A 76 10.34 3.83 -7.05
CA ALA A 76 9.17 4.68 -6.96
C ALA A 76 9.50 6.17 -6.79
N LEU A 77 10.63 6.51 -6.16
CA LEU A 77 11.00 7.83 -5.63
C LEU A 77 10.70 9.02 -6.55
N ASP A 78 11.11 8.92 -7.81
CA ASP A 78 10.93 10.00 -8.80
C ASP A 78 9.85 9.70 -9.85
N ARG A 79 9.28 8.49 -9.83
CA ARG A 79 8.32 8.02 -10.86
C ARG A 79 6.87 8.04 -10.40
N THR A 80 6.64 8.22 -9.10
CA THR A 80 5.32 8.09 -8.48
C THR A 80 4.90 9.33 -7.69
N GLN A 81 5.64 10.43 -7.82
CA GLN A 81 5.36 11.67 -7.11
C GLN A 81 3.93 12.18 -7.39
N GLY A 82 3.28 12.72 -6.35
CA GLY A 82 1.93 13.25 -6.41
C GLY A 82 0.81 12.20 -6.43
N ARG A 83 1.15 10.89 -6.49
CA ARG A 83 0.13 9.83 -6.48
C ARG A 83 -0.65 9.83 -5.15
N PRO A 84 -1.98 9.65 -5.21
CA PRO A 84 -2.82 9.62 -4.03
C PRO A 84 -2.54 8.37 -3.18
N TYR A 85 -2.55 8.52 -1.87
CA TYR A 85 -2.53 7.40 -0.94
C TYR A 85 -3.47 7.59 0.25
N GLY A 86 -3.94 6.48 0.79
CA GLY A 86 -4.59 6.38 2.10
C GLY A 86 -3.89 5.34 2.98
N VAL A 87 -4.15 5.37 4.29
CA VAL A 87 -3.59 4.43 5.26
C VAL A 87 -4.74 3.85 6.06
N LEU A 88 -4.71 2.54 6.29
CA LEU A 88 -5.61 1.84 7.20
C LEU A 88 -4.77 1.12 8.25
N VAL A 89 -4.85 1.57 9.50
CA VAL A 89 -4.11 0.94 10.61
C VAL A 89 -5.08 0.18 11.50
N HIS A 90 -4.77 -1.07 11.79
CA HIS A 90 -5.49 -1.85 12.80
C HIS A 90 -4.58 -2.17 13.98
N GLY A 91 -5.03 -1.94 15.21
CA GLY A 91 -4.24 -2.19 16.42
C GLY A 91 -5.01 -1.83 17.68
N GLU A 92 -4.70 -2.49 18.80
CA GLU A 92 -5.44 -2.32 20.06
C GLU A 92 -5.06 -1.02 20.81
N SER A 93 -3.82 -0.54 20.66
CA SER A 93 -3.33 0.71 21.26
C SER A 93 -2.00 1.15 20.63
N ASP A 94 -1.78 2.47 20.53
CA ASP A 94 -0.55 3.12 20.03
C ASP A 94 -0.26 2.92 18.53
N THR A 95 -1.20 3.34 17.67
CA THR A 95 -1.07 3.33 16.20
C THR A 95 -0.20 4.47 15.66
N ASP A 96 0.07 5.49 16.48
CA ASP A 96 0.72 6.75 16.06
C ASP A 96 2.12 6.52 15.53
N GLY A 97 2.90 5.65 16.17
CA GLY A 97 4.24 5.32 15.70
C GLY A 97 4.24 4.68 14.30
N ALA A 98 3.25 3.83 14.01
CA ALA A 98 3.10 3.20 12.70
C ALA A 98 2.76 4.26 11.63
N LEU A 99 1.83 5.17 11.95
CA LEU A 99 1.48 6.29 11.08
C LEU A 99 2.67 7.21 10.83
N ILE A 100 3.44 7.58 11.86
CA ILE A 100 4.66 8.39 11.73
C ILE A 100 5.69 7.70 10.83
N GLY A 101 5.87 6.38 11.00
CA GLY A 101 6.78 5.58 10.16
C GLY A 101 6.38 5.62 8.69
N ILE A 102 5.10 5.40 8.40
CA ILE A 102 4.55 5.47 7.03
C ILE A 102 4.71 6.88 6.46
N GLN A 103 4.34 7.91 7.23
CA GLN A 103 4.43 9.32 6.82
C GLN A 103 5.85 9.72 6.41
N LYS A 104 6.88 9.27 7.14
CA LYS A 104 8.28 9.52 6.77
C LYS A 104 8.63 8.98 5.39
N ILE A 105 8.18 7.77 5.08
CA ILE A 105 8.49 7.09 3.81
C ILE A 105 7.73 7.76 2.66
N VAL A 106 6.42 7.95 2.80
CA VAL A 106 5.59 8.57 1.75
C VAL A 106 5.90 10.05 1.53
N THR A 107 6.45 10.75 2.53
CA THR A 107 7.03 12.09 2.37
C THR A 107 8.24 12.04 1.42
N GLY A 108 9.13 11.04 1.60
CA GLY A 108 10.24 10.82 0.68
C GLY A 108 9.78 10.54 -0.75
N LEU A 109 8.72 9.75 -0.92
CA LEU A 109 8.10 9.43 -2.21
C LEU A 109 7.26 10.58 -2.81
N ALA A 110 7.08 11.68 -2.07
CA ALA A 110 6.19 12.78 -2.42
C ALA A 110 4.75 12.35 -2.79
N TRP A 111 4.22 11.33 -2.12
CA TRP A 111 2.83 10.92 -2.30
C TRP A 111 1.87 11.86 -1.57
N ARG A 112 0.64 11.97 -2.08
CA ARG A 112 -0.38 12.89 -1.57
C ARG A 112 -1.43 12.15 -0.77
N ALA A 113 -1.57 12.47 0.51
CA ALA A 113 -2.65 11.91 1.33
C ALA A 113 -4.02 12.37 0.79
N VAL A 114 -4.99 11.47 0.71
CA VAL A 114 -6.37 11.78 0.26
C VAL A 114 -7.45 11.54 1.31
N ALA A 115 -7.08 10.97 2.45
CA ALA A 115 -7.96 10.72 3.58
C ALA A 115 -7.15 10.80 4.89
N GLU A 116 -7.83 11.14 5.98
CA GLU A 116 -7.28 10.91 7.32
C GLU A 116 -7.28 9.40 7.63
N PRO A 117 -6.30 8.88 8.40
CA PRO A 117 -6.16 7.46 8.69
C PRO A 117 -7.26 6.85 9.56
#